data_AF-A0A0B9GG50-F1
#
_entry.id   AF-A0A0B9GG50-F1
#
_cell.length_a   1.000
_cell.length_b   1.000
_cell.length_c   1.000
_cell.angle_alpha   90.00
_cell.angle_beta   90.00
_cell.angle_gamma   90.00
#
_symmetry.space_group_name_H-M   'P 1'
#
loop_
_entity.id
_entity.type
_entity.pdbx_description
1 polymer ?
#
loop_
_entity_poly.entity_id
_entity_poly.type
_entity_poly.pdbx_seq_one_letter_code
_entity_poly.pdbx_strand_id
1 'polypeptide(L)'
;MKSSTTQFALLFFALISTSVIANENNTIQHRQLAPEEMMFELNEEATCLAAAKFLENERYDIHLSSYQSLVTEFNVPDKAAESIINRTNSEYIYFSERAKKRYTEVDLHMLLTSAYTHRCLFMNGFETRRPFIEASHNN
;
A
#
# COMPACT_ATOMS: atom_id res chain seq x y z
N MET A 1 -59.74 -54.18 -6.98
CA MET A 1 -59.12 -54.39 -8.31
C MET A 1 -57.62 -54.13 -8.19
N LYS A 2 -56.83 -54.94 -8.89
CA LYS A 2 -55.36 -55.06 -8.80
C LYS A 2 -54.61 -53.94 -9.55
N SER A 3 -53.33 -53.79 -9.15
CA SER A 3 -52.13 -53.32 -9.87
C SER A 3 -51.96 -51.83 -10.16
N SER A 4 -50.92 -51.19 -9.61
CA SER A 4 -49.46 -51.19 -9.99
C SER A 4 -49.23 -50.26 -11.18
N THR A 5 -48.45 -49.18 -11.09
CA THR A 5 -46.98 -49.03 -10.99
C THR A 5 -46.71 -47.51 -10.85
N THR A 6 -45.70 -46.91 -10.21
CA THR A 6 -44.24 -47.10 -10.18
C THR A 6 -43.73 -45.99 -9.21
N GLN A 7 -43.03 -46.24 -8.10
CA GLN A 7 -41.58 -46.55 -7.95
C GLN A 7 -40.67 -45.30 -7.93
N PHE A 8 -39.74 -45.29 -6.95
CA PHE A 8 -38.64 -44.34 -6.67
C PHE A 8 -39.04 -43.02 -5.95
N ALA A 9 -38.45 -42.60 -4.83
CA ALA A 9 -37.15 -42.92 -4.25
C ALA A 9 -37.17 -42.92 -2.70
N LEU A 10 -36.55 -43.96 -2.18
CA LEU A 10 -35.99 -44.12 -0.84
C LEU A 10 -34.97 -42.99 -0.55
N LEU A 11 -35.03 -42.39 0.64
CA LEU A 11 -34.07 -42.59 1.74
C LEU A 11 -32.83 -41.67 1.75
N PHE A 12 -32.51 -41.26 2.98
CA PHE A 12 -31.18 -40.94 3.52
C PHE A 12 -30.37 -39.85 2.81
N PHE A 13 -30.16 -38.71 3.47
CA PHE A 13 -28.96 -38.52 4.28
C PHE A 13 -29.00 -37.13 4.92
N ALA A 14 -29.01 -37.11 6.25
CA ALA A 14 -28.56 -35.96 7.02
C ALA A 14 -27.09 -35.70 6.63
N LEU A 15 -26.81 -34.53 6.09
CA LEU A 15 -25.46 -33.99 6.00
C LEU A 15 -25.46 -32.63 6.66
N ILE A 16 -25.00 -32.68 7.91
CA ILE A 16 -24.54 -31.58 8.73
C ILE A 16 -23.63 -30.73 7.84
N SER A 17 -24.11 -29.57 7.42
CA SER A 17 -23.26 -28.55 6.84
C SER A 17 -22.48 -27.94 8.00
N THR A 18 -21.42 -28.62 8.44
CA THR A 18 -20.33 -27.97 9.15
C THR A 18 -19.81 -26.92 8.18
N SER A 19 -20.24 -25.67 8.37
CA SER A 19 -19.58 -24.52 7.80
C SER A 19 -18.12 -24.63 8.21
N VAL A 20 -17.30 -25.07 7.26
CA VAL A 20 -15.85 -24.95 7.31
C VAL A 20 -15.62 -23.47 7.55
N ILE A 21 -15.31 -23.11 8.79
CA ILE A 21 -14.58 -21.89 9.06
C ILE A 21 -13.26 -22.14 8.36
N ALA A 22 -13.17 -21.68 7.11
CA ALA A 22 -11.89 -21.42 6.50
C ALA A 22 -11.26 -20.38 7.41
N ASN A 23 -10.47 -20.86 8.35
CA ASN A 23 -9.51 -20.03 9.02
C ASN A 23 -8.51 -19.70 7.91
N GLU A 24 -8.82 -18.65 7.15
CA GLU A 24 -7.83 -17.97 6.33
C GLU A 24 -6.77 -17.52 7.33
N ASN A 25 -5.77 -18.39 7.53
CA ASN A 25 -4.47 -17.96 7.96
C ASN A 25 -4.00 -17.00 6.87
N ASN A 26 -4.41 -15.74 6.98
CA ASN A 26 -3.68 -14.59 6.47
C ASN A 26 -2.37 -14.57 7.25
N THR A 27 -1.51 -15.55 7.00
CA THR A 27 -0.08 -15.36 7.17
C THR A 27 0.27 -14.29 6.16
N ILE A 28 0.14 -13.03 6.60
CA ILE A 28 0.78 -11.90 5.95
C ILE A 28 2.24 -12.37 5.81
N GLN A 29 2.65 -12.66 4.59
CA GLN A 29 4.04 -12.94 4.30
C GLN A 29 4.77 -11.63 4.57
N HIS A 30 5.32 -11.49 5.77
CA HIS A 30 6.15 -10.35 6.11
C HIS A 30 7.33 -10.34 5.15
N ARG A 31 7.47 -9.26 4.39
CA ARG A 31 8.62 -9.10 3.52
C ARG A 31 9.85 -8.94 4.42
N GLN A 32 10.75 -9.91 4.38
CA GLN A 32 11.95 -9.88 5.23
C GLN A 32 12.99 -8.96 4.57
N LEU A 33 12.80 -7.66 4.74
CA LEU A 33 13.65 -6.61 4.19
C LEU A 33 14.84 -6.31 5.13
N ALA A 34 15.95 -5.84 4.56
CA ALA A 34 17.03 -5.28 5.37
C ALA A 34 16.57 -4.01 6.10
N PRO A 35 17.14 -3.67 7.28
CA PRO A 35 16.78 -2.45 8.02
C PRO A 35 16.86 -1.17 7.18
N GLU A 36 17.84 -1.08 6.30
CA GLU A 36 18.03 0.05 5.39
C GLU A 36 16.89 0.17 4.38
N GLU A 37 16.41 -0.95 3.86
CA GLU A 37 15.31 -1.02 2.91
C GLU A 37 13.98 -0.66 3.57
N MET A 38 13.74 -1.16 4.80
CA MET A 38 12.56 -0.78 5.58
C MET A 38 12.54 0.73 5.86
N MET A 39 13.69 1.30 6.26
CA MET A 39 13.82 2.74 6.48
C MET A 39 13.66 3.52 5.18
N PHE A 40 14.13 3.01 4.06
CA PHE A 40 13.92 3.63 2.75
C PHE A 40 12.42 3.70 2.42
N GLU A 41 11.70 2.57 2.50
CA GLU A 41 10.26 2.53 2.19
C GLU A 41 9.45 3.46 3.11
N LEU A 42 9.75 3.47 4.42
CA LEU A 42 9.11 4.37 5.37
C LEU A 42 9.33 5.85 5.02
N ASN A 43 10.55 6.24 4.63
CA ASN A 43 10.86 7.62 4.28
C ASN A 43 10.29 8.03 2.92
N GLU A 44 10.25 7.12 1.94
CA GLU A 44 9.61 7.36 0.65
C GLU A 44 8.12 7.64 0.84
N GLU A 45 7.42 6.79 1.58
CA GLU A 45 5.98 6.94 1.81
C GLU A 45 5.69 8.17 2.67
N ALA A 46 6.49 8.44 3.71
CA ALA A 46 6.39 9.66 4.50
C ALA A 46 6.60 10.93 3.64
N THR A 47 7.48 10.87 2.63
CA THR A 47 7.72 12.01 1.75
C THR A 47 6.53 12.25 0.83
N CYS A 48 5.93 11.18 0.32
CA CYS A 48 4.71 11.26 -0.46
C CYS A 48 3.53 11.79 0.35
N LEU A 49 3.42 11.40 1.63
CA LEU A 49 2.45 11.95 2.56
C LEU A 49 2.65 13.46 2.77
N ALA A 50 3.88 13.89 3.03
CA ALA A 50 4.21 15.30 3.22
C ALA A 50 3.90 16.14 1.97
N ALA A 51 4.25 15.62 0.79
CA ALA A 51 3.96 16.27 -0.49
C ALA A 51 2.46 16.37 -0.77
N ALA A 52 1.72 15.27 -0.60
CA ALA A 52 0.28 15.24 -0.78
C ALA A 52 -0.44 16.20 0.17
N LYS A 53 0.02 16.29 1.43
CA LYS A 53 -0.50 17.26 2.41
C LYS A 53 -0.26 18.70 1.97
N PHE A 54 0.97 19.03 1.57
CA PHE A 54 1.31 20.39 1.15
C PHE A 54 0.55 20.84 -0.11
N LEU A 55 0.30 19.91 -1.03
CA LEU A 55 -0.39 20.17 -2.28
C LEU A 55 -1.91 20.04 -2.19
N GLU A 56 -2.46 19.71 -1.03
CA GLU A 56 -3.89 19.40 -0.84
C GLU A 56 -4.38 18.32 -1.81
N ASN A 57 -3.54 17.30 -2.04
CA ASN A 57 -3.82 16.24 -3.00
C ASN A 57 -4.76 15.18 -2.40
N GLU A 58 -5.75 14.73 -3.20
CA GLU A 58 -6.76 13.74 -2.81
C GLU A 58 -6.18 12.39 -2.34
N ARG A 59 -4.94 12.06 -2.72
CA ARG A 59 -4.29 10.81 -2.33
C ARG A 59 -3.60 10.86 -0.96
N TYR A 60 -3.75 11.94 -0.20
CA TYR A 60 -3.21 12.03 1.17
C TYR A 60 -3.57 10.80 2.01
N ASP A 61 -4.84 10.39 2.02
CA ASP A 61 -5.32 9.26 2.83
C ASP A 61 -4.75 7.91 2.36
N ILE A 62 -4.46 7.78 1.05
CA ILE A 62 -3.83 6.58 0.49
C ILE A 62 -2.39 6.47 0.99
N HIS A 63 -1.64 7.57 1.00
CA HIS A 63 -0.28 7.60 1.53
C HIS A 63 -0.27 7.38 3.06
N LEU A 64 -1.27 7.91 3.78
CA LEU A 64 -1.38 7.71 5.21
C LEU A 64 -1.64 6.24 5.55
N SER A 65 -2.58 5.61 4.85
CA SER A 65 -2.89 4.18 5.00
C SER A 65 -1.69 3.29 4.62
N SER A 66 -0.98 3.64 3.56
CA SER A 66 0.23 2.93 3.14
C SER A 66 1.34 3.04 4.20
N TYR A 67 1.58 4.23 4.73
CA TYR A 67 2.57 4.45 5.78
C TYR A 67 2.24 3.66 7.05
N GLN A 68 0.98 3.67 7.48
CA GLN A 68 0.51 2.89 8.63
C GLN A 68 0.66 1.37 8.42
N SER A 69 0.44 0.92 7.18
CA SER A 69 0.66 -0.49 6.81
C SER A 69 2.14 -0.86 6.96
N LEU A 70 3.07 -0.02 6.49
CA LEU A 70 4.51 -0.25 6.64
C LEU A 70 4.96 -0.22 8.11
N VAL A 71 4.45 0.73 8.90
CA VAL A 71 4.70 0.81 10.35
C VAL A 71 4.31 -0.49 11.05
N THR A 72 3.16 -1.05 10.67
CA THR A 72 2.67 -2.32 11.21
C THR A 72 3.52 -3.49 10.71
N GLU A 73 3.79 -3.56 9.41
CA GLU A 73 4.55 -4.66 8.78
C GLU A 73 5.97 -4.77 9.35
N PHE A 74 6.63 -3.64 9.59
CA PHE A 74 8.00 -3.57 10.09
C PHE A 74 8.09 -3.45 11.61
N ASN A 75 6.97 -3.51 12.34
CA ASN A 75 6.90 -3.34 13.79
C ASN A 75 7.62 -2.07 14.30
N VAL A 76 7.41 -0.96 13.61
CA VAL A 76 8.07 0.32 13.94
C VAL A 76 7.44 0.90 15.21
N PRO A 77 8.24 1.28 16.24
CA PRO A 77 7.69 1.92 17.43
C PRO A 77 7.00 3.25 17.09
N ASP A 78 5.85 3.52 17.71
CA ASP A 78 5.02 4.71 17.44
C ASP A 78 5.83 6.02 17.45
N LYS A 79 6.71 6.20 18.43
CA LYS A 79 7.56 7.40 18.53
C LYS A 79 8.52 7.55 17.35
N ALA A 80 9.03 6.44 16.82
CA ALA A 80 9.91 6.45 15.66
C ALA A 80 9.11 6.78 14.39
N ALA A 81 7.92 6.19 14.23
CA ALA A 81 7.02 6.51 13.14
C ALA A 81 6.63 8.00 13.12
N GLU A 82 6.23 8.54 14.28
CA GLU A 82 5.91 9.96 14.42
C GLU A 82 7.12 10.86 14.10
N SER A 83 8.31 10.48 14.58
CA SER A 83 9.55 11.22 14.30
C SER A 83 9.88 11.25 12.81
N ILE A 84 9.64 10.17 12.06
CA ILE A 84 9.86 10.12 10.62
C ILE A 84 8.91 11.11 9.93
N ILE A 85 7.61 11.06 10.23
CA ILE A 85 6.63 12.00 9.66
C ILE A 85 6.98 13.46 9.96
N ASN A 86 7.31 13.78 11.21
CA ASN A 86 7.64 15.14 11.63
C ASN A 86 8.90 15.67 10.92
N ARG A 87 9.93 14.83 10.82
CA ARG A 87 11.17 15.15 10.10
C ARG A 87 10.88 15.39 8.63
N THR A 88 10.18 14.48 7.96
CA THR A 88 9.91 14.56 6.53
C THR A 88 9.00 15.73 6.17
N ASN A 89 8.02 16.07 7.00
CA ASN A 89 7.22 17.29 6.83
C ASN A 89 8.10 18.54 6.87
N SER A 90 9.03 18.62 7.84
CA SER A 90 9.96 19.74 7.96
C SER A 90 10.88 19.83 6.74
N GLU A 91 11.47 18.70 6.33
CA GLU A 91 12.32 18.62 5.13
C GLU A 91 11.58 19.03 3.86
N TYR A 92 10.30 18.65 3.72
CA TYR A 92 9.49 19.03 2.56
C TYR A 92 9.20 20.53 2.53
N ILE A 93 8.93 21.17 3.67
CA ILE A 93 8.79 22.63 3.77
C ILE A 93 10.09 23.31 3.32
N TYR A 94 11.25 22.85 3.80
CA TYR A 94 12.53 23.41 3.35
C TYR A 94 12.77 23.18 1.85
N PHE A 95 12.34 22.04 1.32
CA PHE A 95 12.41 21.76 -0.11
C PHE A 95 11.52 22.73 -0.92
N SER A 96 10.26 22.94 -0.54
CA SER A 96 9.35 23.84 -1.25
C SER A 96 9.84 25.30 -1.22
N GLU A 97 10.36 25.76 -0.09
CA GLU A 97 10.95 27.10 0.04
C GLU A 97 12.20 27.29 -0.84
N ARG A 98 13.05 26.27 -0.95
CA ARG A 98 14.19 26.31 -1.89
C ARG A 98 13.74 26.28 -3.34
N ALA A 99 12.73 25.49 -3.68
CA ALA A 99 12.16 25.44 -5.02
C ALA A 99 11.60 26.81 -5.43
N LYS A 100 10.82 27.45 -4.54
CA LYS A 100 10.28 28.80 -4.74
C LYS A 100 11.36 29.85 -5.03
N LYS A 101 12.49 29.79 -4.31
CA LYS A 101 13.62 30.71 -4.51
C LYS A 101 14.38 30.46 -5.80
N ARG A 102 14.42 29.21 -6.28
CA ARG A 102 15.21 28.81 -7.45
C ARG A 102 14.43 28.96 -8.76
N TYR A 103 13.14 28.67 -8.75
CA TYR A 103 12.29 28.64 -9.93
C TYR A 103 11.29 29.79 -9.87
N THR A 104 11.78 31.02 -10.11
CA THR A 104 10.98 32.24 -9.97
C THR A 104 10.02 32.48 -11.14
N GLU A 105 10.27 31.85 -12.29
CA GLU A 105 9.47 32.02 -13.52
C GLU A 105 8.47 30.88 -13.75
N VAL A 106 8.49 29.85 -12.90
CA VAL A 106 7.63 28.67 -13.01
C VAL A 106 6.60 28.71 -11.89
N ASP A 107 5.36 28.35 -12.20
CA ASP A 107 4.35 28.15 -11.17
C ASP A 107 4.81 27.05 -10.18
N LEU A 108 4.97 27.44 -8.92
CA LEU A 108 5.51 26.56 -7.89
C LEU A 108 4.61 25.34 -7.67
N HIS A 109 3.29 25.51 -7.73
CA HIS A 109 2.36 24.42 -7.51
C HIS A 109 2.45 23.39 -8.63
N MET A 110 2.54 23.83 -9.89
CA MET A 110 2.76 22.97 -11.05
C MET A 110 4.10 22.22 -10.95
N LEU A 111 5.19 22.91 -10.57
CA LEU A 111 6.50 22.29 -10.39
C LEU A 111 6.46 21.18 -9.33
N LEU A 112 5.90 21.48 -8.16
CA LEU A 112 5.82 20.54 -7.04
C LEU A 112 4.87 19.38 -7.34
N THR A 113 3.77 19.62 -8.07
CA THR A 113 2.85 18.58 -8.53
C THR A 113 3.51 17.64 -9.52
N SER A 114 4.32 18.16 -10.45
CA SER A 114 5.12 17.35 -11.37
C SER A 114 6.11 16.46 -10.61
N ALA A 115 6.84 17.02 -9.65
CA ALA A 115 7.78 16.28 -8.81
C ALA A 115 7.08 15.18 -7.97
N TYR A 116 5.93 15.51 -7.38
CA TYR A 116 5.07 14.56 -6.66
C TYR A 116 4.63 13.43 -7.58
N THR A 117 4.10 13.75 -8.76
CA THR A 117 3.64 12.75 -9.74
C THR A 117 4.76 11.79 -10.12
N HIS A 118 5.93 12.33 -10.45
CA HIS A 118 7.08 11.51 -10.82
C HIS A 118 7.48 10.55 -9.68
N ARG A 119 7.69 11.07 -8.47
CA ARG A 119 8.17 10.24 -7.35
C ARG A 119 7.10 9.31 -6.82
N CYS A 120 5.93 9.83 -6.49
CA CYS A 120 4.93 9.13 -5.71
C CYS A 120 4.00 8.26 -6.55
N LEU A 121 3.77 8.62 -7.81
CA LEU A 121 2.86 7.87 -8.69
C LEU A 121 3.60 6.92 -9.61
N PHE A 122 4.67 7.39 -10.27
CA PHE A 122 5.42 6.55 -11.20
C PHE A 122 6.45 5.66 -10.49
N MET A 123 7.38 6.25 -9.73
CA MET A 123 8.44 5.47 -9.08
C MET A 123 7.91 4.62 -7.91
N ASN A 124 7.11 5.20 -7.02
CA ASN A 124 6.64 4.50 -5.81
C ASN A 124 5.32 3.73 -6.01
N GLY A 125 4.50 4.15 -6.98
CA GLY A 125 3.18 3.57 -7.22
C GLY A 125 3.16 2.46 -8.29
N PHE A 126 4.02 2.53 -9.30
CA PHE A 126 3.95 1.65 -10.48
C PHE A 126 5.19 0.75 -10.65
N GLU A 127 6.39 1.21 -10.31
CA GLU A 127 7.64 0.47 -10.56
C GLU A 127 8.15 -0.34 -9.36
N THR A 128 8.05 0.18 -8.13
CA THR A 128 8.64 -0.46 -6.93
C THR A 128 7.79 -1.58 -6.32
N ARG A 129 6.47 -1.61 -6.55
CA ARG A 129 5.58 -2.66 -6.02
C ARG A 129 5.19 -3.73 -7.04
N ARG A 130 5.66 -3.63 -8.28
CA ARG A 130 5.62 -4.79 -9.18
C ARG A 130 6.58 -5.84 -8.62
N PRO A 131 6.15 -7.10 -8.45
CA PRO A 131 7.12 -8.18 -8.36
C PRO A 131 8.07 -8.00 -9.54
N PHE A 132 9.38 -8.09 -9.31
CA PHE A 132 10.30 -8.45 -10.39
C PHE A 132 9.80 -9.80 -10.91
N ILE A 133 8.88 -9.79 -11.88
CA ILE A 133 8.63 -10.95 -12.71
C ILE A 133 9.94 -11.07 -13.46
N GLU A 134 10.81 -11.94 -12.95
CA GLU A 134 12.06 -12.29 -13.59
C GLU A 134 11.80 -12.42 -15.08
N ALA A 135 12.37 -11.50 -15.85
CA ALA A 135 12.52 -11.66 -17.28
C ALA A 135 13.60 -12.73 -17.58
N SER A 136 13.57 -13.86 -16.85
CA SER A 136 14.44 -15.03 -17.06
C SER A 136 13.66 -16.32 -17.23
N HIS A 137 12.36 -16.24 -17.52
CA HIS A 137 11.62 -17.36 -18.09
C HIS A 137 10.86 -16.88 -19.32
N ASN A 138 11.58 -16.76 -20.44
CA ASN A 138 11.20 -17.36 -21.72
C ASN A 138 12.24 -17.06 -22.82
N ASN A 139 12.84 -18.16 -23.28
CA ASN A 139 13.64 -18.40 -24.50
C ASN A 139 15.16 -18.22 -24.41
#